data_AF-A0A0R3PEM1-F1
#
_entry.id   AF-A0A0R3PEM1-F1
#
_cell.length_a   1.000
_cell.length_b   1.000
_cell.length_c   1.000
_cell.angle_alpha   90.00
_cell.angle_beta   90.00
_cell.angle_gamma   90.00
#
_symmetry.space_group_name_H-M   'P 1'
#
loop_
_entity.id
_entity.type
_entity.pdbx_description
1 polymer ?
#
loop_
_entity_poly.entity_id
_entity_poly.type
_entity_poly.pdbx_seq_one_letter_code
_entity_poly.pdbx_strand_id
1 'polypeptide(L)'
;MSTDGGGWTVFQRRVNGKESFWNRSWNDFKNGFSTTNMSLQNSNFWLGNELLHQLTAKDPNVTLMVEMNGDRTPGAIQPNAYWWNQYTMFQASAKILKLSLNFLKFLN
;
A
#
# COMPACT_ATOMS: atom_id res chain seq x y z
N MET A 1 10.13 -7.14 7.60
CA MET A 1 10.53 -6.42 6.37
C MET A 1 11.73 -5.57 6.75
N SER A 2 12.86 -5.79 6.10
CA SER A 2 14.12 -5.09 6.36
C SER A 2 14.62 -4.36 5.10
N THR A 3 13.70 -3.95 4.22
CA THR A 3 14.02 -3.04 3.11
C THR A 3 14.37 -1.68 3.69
N ASP A 4 15.45 -1.08 3.20
CA ASP A 4 15.94 0.24 3.61
C ASP A 4 16.10 0.42 5.13
N GLY A 5 16.78 -0.54 5.78
CA GLY A 5 17.03 -0.48 7.23
C GLY A 5 15.82 -0.78 8.13
N GLY A 6 14.63 -1.00 7.58
CA GLY A 6 13.42 -1.34 8.34
C GLY A 6 12.68 -0.10 8.85
N GLY A 7 11.88 -0.25 9.91
CA GLY A 7 11.06 0.85 10.48
C GLY A 7 9.76 1.16 9.72
N TRP A 8 9.50 0.47 8.61
CA TRP A 8 8.30 0.66 7.80
C TRP A 8 7.05 0.07 8.43
N THR A 9 5.97 0.87 8.45
CA THR A 9 4.62 0.37 8.75
C THR A 9 3.94 -0.05 7.45
N VAL A 10 3.60 -1.33 7.34
CA VAL A 10 2.90 -1.88 6.17
C VAL A 10 1.40 -1.63 6.32
N PHE A 11 0.83 -0.81 5.44
CA PHE A 11 -0.61 -0.54 5.45
C PHE A 11 -1.38 -1.28 4.34
N GLN A 12 -0.68 -1.83 3.35
CA GLN A 12 -1.27 -2.58 2.25
C GLN A 12 -0.34 -3.71 1.82
N ARG A 13 -0.90 -4.89 1.51
CA ARG A 13 -0.15 -6.00 0.90
C ARG A 13 -0.98 -6.80 -0.10
N ARG A 14 -0.37 -7.16 -1.25
CA ARG A 14 -0.86 -8.19 -2.19
C ARG A 14 0.22 -9.25 -2.38
N VAL A 15 -0.05 -10.48 -1.95
CA VAL A 15 0.84 -11.63 -2.13
C VAL A 15 0.17 -12.76 -2.92
N ASN A 16 -1.16 -12.86 -2.89
CA ASN A 16 -1.90 -13.90 -3.62
C ASN A 16 -3.26 -13.37 -4.12
N GLY A 17 -3.98 -14.19 -4.88
CA GLY A 17 -5.30 -13.85 -5.43
C GLY A 17 -6.49 -14.12 -4.49
N LYS A 18 -6.25 -14.48 -3.22
CA LYS A 18 -7.31 -14.96 -2.31
C LYS A 18 -8.21 -13.85 -1.74
N GLU A 19 -7.83 -12.59 -1.89
CA GLU A 19 -8.56 -11.45 -1.35
C GLU A 19 -9.01 -10.52 -2.48
N SER A 20 -10.32 -10.27 -2.55
CA SER A 20 -10.90 -9.36 -3.52
C SER A 20 -10.79 -7.92 -3.04
N PHE A 21 -10.19 -7.07 -3.87
CA PHE A 21 -10.16 -5.61 -3.68
C PHE A 21 -11.14 -4.89 -4.61
N TRP A 22 -11.72 -5.59 -5.59
CA TRP A 22 -12.52 -4.95 -6.65
C TRP A 22 -13.96 -4.69 -6.21
N ASN A 23 -14.55 -5.58 -5.40
CA ASN A 23 -15.93 -5.49 -4.92
C ASN A 23 -15.98 -5.14 -3.43
N ARG A 24 -15.27 -4.08 -3.04
CA ARG A 24 -15.23 -3.61 -1.65
C ARG A 24 -15.96 -2.29 -1.54
N SER A 25 -16.78 -2.16 -0.49
CA SER A 25 -17.51 -0.93 -0.24
C SER A 25 -16.57 0.17 0.25
N TRP A 26 -17.02 1.42 0.20
CA TRP A 26 -16.29 2.52 0.83
C TRP A 26 -16.01 2.26 2.31
N ASN A 27 -16.97 1.66 3.02
CA ASN A 27 -16.83 1.35 4.44
C ASN A 27 -15.74 0.29 4.69
N ASP A 28 -15.56 -0.67 3.77
CA ASP A 28 -14.45 -1.64 3.85
C ASP A 28 -13.10 -0.95 3.68
N PHE A 29 -12.95 -0.07 2.68
CA PHE A 29 -11.70 0.69 2.51
C PHE A 29 -11.44 1.68 3.64
N LYS A 30 -12.51 2.24 4.22
CA LYS A 30 -12.45 3.14 5.36
C LYS A 30 -11.89 2.43 6.59
N ASN A 31 -12.47 1.29 6.96
CA ASN A 31 -12.17 0.56 8.20
C ASN A 31 -11.02 -0.46 8.04
N GLY A 32 -10.71 -0.87 6.81
CA GLY A 32 -9.74 -1.93 6.52
C GLY A 32 -10.38 -3.31 6.36
N PHE A 33 -9.63 -4.21 5.74
CA PHE A 33 -10.01 -5.60 5.55
C PHE A 33 -8.76 -6.48 5.39
N SER A 34 -8.87 -7.76 5.77
CA SER A 34 -7.81 -8.76 5.66
C SER A 34 -8.41 -10.13 5.48
N THR A 35 -7.67 -11.05 4.84
CA THR A 35 -7.93 -12.48 5.02
C THR A 35 -7.60 -12.84 6.46
N THR A 36 -8.60 -13.19 7.26
CA THR A 36 -8.41 -13.82 8.57
C THR A 36 -7.74 -15.18 8.35
N ASN A 37 -6.78 -15.55 9.22
CA ASN A 37 -6.21 -16.90 9.41
C ASN A 37 -4.79 -17.21 8.87
N MET A 38 -3.97 -16.24 8.43
CA MET A 38 -2.57 -16.53 8.09
C MET A 38 -1.59 -15.49 8.65
N SER A 39 -0.39 -15.95 9.02
CA SER A 39 0.75 -15.12 9.46
C SER A 39 0.85 -13.84 8.61
N LEU A 40 1.12 -12.70 9.26
CA LEU A 40 1.24 -11.36 8.66
C LEU A 40 2.17 -11.31 7.43
N GLN A 41 3.01 -12.32 7.23
CA GLN A 41 3.89 -12.43 6.07
C GLN A 41 3.15 -12.81 4.77
N ASN A 42 2.08 -13.60 4.85
CA ASN A 42 1.37 -14.19 3.70
C ASN A 42 -0.09 -13.74 3.54
N SER A 43 -0.51 -12.70 4.29
CA SER A 43 -1.86 -12.16 4.20
C SER A 43 -1.96 -11.01 3.20
N ASN A 44 -3.10 -10.95 2.50
CA ASN A 44 -3.52 -9.77 1.77
C ASN A 44 -4.36 -8.91 2.72
N PHE A 45 -4.04 -7.62 2.79
CA PHE A 45 -4.82 -6.72 3.63
C PHE A 45 -4.74 -5.27 3.15
N TRP A 46 -5.70 -4.50 3.66
CA TRP A 46 -5.78 -3.05 3.63
C TRP A 46 -6.01 -2.57 5.06
N LEU A 47 -5.14 -1.72 5.59
CA LEU A 47 -5.20 -1.25 6.98
C LEU A 47 -6.44 -0.39 7.26
N GLY A 48 -6.92 0.33 6.25
CA GLY A 48 -8.03 1.28 6.39
C GLY A 48 -7.58 2.72 6.16
N ASN A 49 -8.41 3.48 5.45
CA ASN A 49 -8.12 4.87 5.08
C ASN A 49 -8.06 5.79 6.30
N GLU A 50 -8.90 5.56 7.32
CA GLU A 50 -8.89 6.41 8.53
C GLU A 50 -7.59 6.24 9.32
N LEU A 51 -7.13 5.00 9.50
CA LEU A 51 -5.85 4.74 10.16
C LEU A 51 -4.68 5.30 9.34
N LEU A 52 -4.70 5.13 8.01
CA LEU A 52 -3.67 5.68 7.13
C LEU A 52 -3.64 7.22 7.18
N HIS A 53 -4.80 7.87 7.23
CA HIS A 53 -4.90 9.30 7.43
C HIS A 53 -4.28 9.72 8.77
N GLN A 54 -4.64 9.05 9.87
CA GLN A 54 -4.09 9.37 11.19
C GLN A 54 -2.57 9.17 11.28
N LEU A 55 -2.03 8.17 10.58
CA LEU A 55 -0.58 7.93 10.51
C LEU A 55 0.15 9.05 9.75
N THR A 56 -0.43 9.52 8.65
CA THR A 56 0.22 10.46 7.73
C THR A 56 -0.09 11.93 8.04
N ALA A 57 -1.14 12.22 8.80
CA ALA A 57 -1.52 13.59 9.16
C ALA A 57 -0.62 14.22 10.23
N LYS A 58 0.12 13.41 11.00
CA LYS A 58 0.97 13.89 12.10
C LYS A 58 2.29 14.48 11.64
N ASP A 59 2.80 14.03 10.50
CA ASP A 59 4.08 14.45 9.96
C ASP A 59 3.94 14.72 8.44
N PRO A 60 4.21 15.95 7.98
CA PRO A 60 4.16 16.26 6.54
C PRO A 60 5.28 15.59 5.74
N ASN A 61 6.30 15.01 6.37
CA ASN A 61 7.46 14.42 5.72
C ASN A 61 7.43 12.88 5.68
N VAL A 62 6.24 12.27 5.81
CA VAL A 62 6.11 10.82 5.67
C VAL A 62 6.53 10.37 4.28
N THR A 63 7.34 9.32 4.22
CA THR A 63 7.73 8.67 2.97
C THR A 63 6.88 7.43 2.76
N LEU A 64 6.34 7.27 1.55
CA LEU A 64 5.66 6.07 1.08
C LEU A 64 6.63 5.25 0.25
N MET A 65 6.86 4.00 0.65
CA MET A 65 7.57 3.01 -0.17
C MET A 65 6.57 2.06 -0.83
N VAL A 66 6.70 1.87 -2.14
CA VAL A 66 5.93 0.89 -2.91
C VAL A 66 6.88 -0.16 -3.42
N GLU A 67 6.68 -1.41 -3.01
CA GLU A 67 7.45 -2.57 -3.47
C GLU A 67 6.54 -3.46 -4.35
N MET A 68 7.08 -3.92 -5.46
CA MET A 68 6.40 -4.81 -6.40
C MET A 68 7.31 -5.99 -6.73
N ASN A 69 6.75 -7.20 -6.73
CA ASN A 69 7.43 -8.41 -7.13
C ASN A 69 6.59 -9.16 -8.18
N GLY A 70 7.23 -9.42 -9.30
CA GLY A 70 6.73 -10.24 -10.39
C GLY A 70 5.89 -9.48 -11.41
N ASP A 71 5.87 -10.04 -12.62
CA ASP A 71 5.05 -9.60 -13.74
C ASP A 71 4.19 -10.77 -14.19
N ARG A 72 2.87 -10.63 -14.05
CA ARG A 72 1.88 -11.66 -14.39
C ARG A 72 1.34 -11.53 -15.80
N THR A 73 1.90 -10.64 -16.63
CA THR A 73 1.50 -10.52 -18.03
C THR A 73 1.95 -11.75 -18.83
N PRO A 74 1.11 -12.30 -19.72
CA PRO A 74 1.52 -13.36 -20.62
C PRO A 74 2.71 -12.91 -21.49
N GLY A 75 3.82 -13.65 -21.45
CA GLY A 75 5.03 -13.30 -22.19
C GLY A 75 5.96 -12.29 -21.50
N ALA A 76 5.76 -12.04 -20.19
CA ALA A 76 6.66 -11.20 -19.41
C ALA A 76 8.12 -11.64 -19.55
N ILE A 77 9.00 -10.70 -19.94
CA ILE A 77 10.43 -10.94 -20.09
C ILE A 77 11.08 -11.18 -18.72
N GLN A 78 10.52 -10.59 -17.65
CA GLN A 78 11.04 -10.68 -16.29
C GLN A 78 9.91 -11.00 -15.28
N PRO A 79 9.36 -12.22 -15.29
CA PRO A 79 8.17 -12.59 -14.49
C PRO A 79 8.42 -12.56 -12.98
N ASN A 80 9.69 -12.52 -12.54
CA ASN A 80 10.10 -12.48 -11.13
C ASN A 80 10.87 -11.19 -10.78
N ALA A 81 10.83 -10.16 -11.63
CA ALA A 81 11.54 -8.93 -11.34
C ALA A 81 10.95 -8.22 -10.12
N TYR A 82 11.82 -7.48 -9.43
CA TYR A 82 11.50 -6.72 -8.24
C TYR A 82 11.74 -5.24 -8.53
N TRP A 83 10.75 -4.43 -8.21
CA TRP A 83 10.80 -2.98 -8.33
C TRP A 83 10.37 -2.35 -7.04
N TRP A 84 10.97 -1.21 -6.72
CA TRP A 84 10.52 -0.38 -5.62
C TRP A 84 10.66 1.09 -5.99
N ASN A 85 9.84 1.93 -5.37
CA ASN A 85 9.97 3.37 -5.47
C ASN A 85 9.54 4.03 -4.16
N GLN A 86 10.07 5.23 -3.92
CA GLN A 86 9.71 6.06 -2.77
C GLN A 86 9.02 7.35 -3.22
N TYR A 87 8.06 7.79 -2.41
CA TYR A 87 7.35 9.04 -2.57
C TYR A 87 7.39 9.80 -1.25
N THR A 88 8.11 10.92 -1.23
CA THR A 88 8.22 11.79 -0.06
C THR A 88 6.98 12.67 0.10
N MET A 89 6.77 13.19 1.31
CA MET A 89 5.63 14.08 1.63
C MET A 89 4.27 13.43 1.37
N PHE A 90 4.17 12.14 1.63
CA PHE A 90 2.95 11.37 1.44
C PHE A 90 1.91 11.70 2.53
N GLN A 91 0.73 12.10 2.09
CA GLN A 91 -0.41 12.34 2.97
C GLN A 91 -1.68 11.70 2.42
N ALA A 92 -2.34 10.89 3.24
CA ALA A 92 -3.71 10.45 2.96
C ALA A 92 -4.68 11.51 3.49
N SER A 93 -5.52 12.08 2.63
CA SER A 93 -6.51 13.09 3.04
C SER A 93 -7.83 12.45 3.49
N ALA A 94 -8.41 12.92 4.60
CA ALA A 94 -9.70 12.45 5.11
C ALA A 94 -10.93 12.97 4.33
N LYS A 95 -10.77 13.74 3.24
CA LYS A 95 -11.92 14.38 2.60
C LYS A 95 -12.86 13.34 1.98
N ILE A 96 -14.10 13.36 2.47
CA ILE A 96 -15.26 12.48 2.18
C ILE A 96 -15.70 12.47 0.70
N LEU A 97 -14.98 13.15 -0.20
CA LEU A 97 -15.10 12.95 -1.65
C LEU A 97 -13.70 12.84 -2.25
N LYS A 98 -13.35 11.62 -2.69
CA LYS A 98 -12.07 11.24 -3.33
C LYS A 98 -10.83 11.56 -2.47
N LEU A 99 -10.23 10.52 -1.93
CA LEU A 99 -8.80 10.53 -1.61
C LEU A 99 -8.04 11.03 -2.84
N SER A 100 -7.51 12.24 -2.78
CA SER A 100 -6.55 12.73 -3.75
C SER A 100 -5.16 12.33 -3.26
N LEU A 101 -4.44 11.57 -4.07
CA LEU A 101 -3.03 11.28 -3.86
C LEU A 101 -2.25 12.43 -4.50
N ASN A 102 -1.67 13.30 -3.68
CA ASN A 102 -0.77 14.33 -4.17
C ASN A 102 0.64 13.74 -4.20
N PHE A 103 1.16 13.47 -5.41
CA PHE A 103 2.55 13.08 -5.60
C PHE A 103 3.35 14.29 -6.08
N LEU A 104 4.34 14.72 -5.31
CA LEU A 104 5.45 15.51 -5.84
C LEU A 104 6.53 14.51 -6.28
N LYS A 105 6.65 14.30 -7.60
CA LYS A 105 7.79 13.57 -8.18
C LYS A 105 9.04 14.41 -7.97
N PHE A 106 10.04 13.86 -7.29
CA PHE A 106 11.43 14.25 -7.49
C PHE A 106 12.17 13.07 -8.13
N LEU A 107 12.78 13.36 -9.29
CA LEU A 107 13.67 12.46 -10.01
C LEU A 107 15.01 12.38 -9.27
N ASN A 108 15.63 11.20 -9.30
CA ASN A 108 16.98 11.00 -9.81
C ASN A 108 17.07 9.60 -10.41
#